data_AF-A0A9Q9BN25-F1
#
_entry.id   AF-A0A9Q9BN25-F1
#
_cell.length_a   1.000
_cell.length_b   1.000
_cell.length_c   1.000
_cell.angle_alpha   90.00
_cell.angle_beta   90.00
_cell.angle_gamma   90.00
#
_symmetry.space_group_name_H-M   'P 1'
#
loop_
_entity.id
_entity.type
_entity.pdbx_description
1 polymer ?
#
loop_
_entity_poly.entity_id
_entity_poly.type
_entity_poly.pdbx_seq_one_letter_code
_entity_poly.pdbx_strand_id
1 'polypeptide(L)'
;MNNDEILFPLLEKGDIKSTMELASNENKKPFEIVSEGMNIVTASILADIPSVYKMDLIRKVGALFSTQEYCELLNQKMFTLKPEERDKLKDQGILINRETTLPYCQWFNIFEIAFPWLPLSVFEDFAVYLRDEKKLILDKETIEIVRDNFSISKRYSERELSRLFDSNILKDPADIDDEA
;
A
#
# COMPACT_ATOMS: atom_id res chain seq x y z
N MET A 1 0.18 -20.36 15.12
CA MET A 1 0.89 -19.66 14.03
C MET A 1 0.81 -18.15 14.28
N ASN A 2 1.90 -17.43 14.05
CA ASN A 2 1.92 -15.97 14.21
C ASN A 2 1.26 -15.27 13.00
N ASN A 3 0.83 -14.01 13.16
CA ASN A 3 0.11 -13.31 12.09
C ASN A 3 1.00 -12.98 10.88
N ASP A 4 2.31 -12.80 11.07
CA ASP A 4 3.30 -12.68 10.00
C ASP A 4 3.36 -13.94 9.13
N GLU A 5 3.32 -15.13 9.73
CA GLU A 5 3.30 -16.41 8.99
C GLU A 5 2.03 -16.55 8.12
N ILE A 6 0.90 -16.01 8.57
CA ILE A 6 -0.35 -15.98 7.80
C ILE A 6 -0.26 -15.00 6.62
N LEU A 7 0.36 -13.84 6.83
CA LEU A 7 0.51 -12.79 5.81
C LEU A 7 1.58 -13.13 4.76
N PHE A 8 2.56 -13.97 5.10
CA PHE A 8 3.72 -14.25 4.26
C PHE A 8 3.39 -14.78 2.85
N PRO A 9 2.46 -15.74 2.65
CA PRO A 9 2.10 -16.20 1.29
C PRO A 9 1.54 -15.08 0.41
N LEU A 10 0.74 -14.18 0.99
CA LEU A 10 0.19 -13.02 0.30
C LEU A 10 1.30 -12.01 -0.04
N LEU A 11 2.20 -11.73 0.89
CA LEU A 11 3.29 -10.79 0.69
C LEU A 11 4.31 -11.30 -0.36
N GLU A 12 4.67 -12.58 -0.35
CA GLU A 12 5.70 -13.10 -1.26
C GLU A 12 5.18 -13.42 -2.65
N LYS A 13 3.92 -13.88 -2.76
CA LYS A 13 3.41 -14.46 -4.01
C LYS A 13 2.04 -13.96 -4.43
N GLY A 14 1.42 -13.07 -3.64
CA GLY A 14 0.03 -12.68 -3.87
C GLY A 14 -0.96 -13.83 -3.62
N ASP A 15 -0.59 -14.86 -2.84
CA ASP A 15 -1.41 -16.06 -2.66
C ASP A 15 -2.51 -15.86 -1.60
N ILE A 16 -3.63 -15.29 -2.05
CA ILE A 16 -4.83 -15.09 -1.22
C ILE A 16 -5.34 -16.42 -0.66
N LYS A 17 -5.34 -17.48 -1.48
CA LYS A 17 -5.96 -18.76 -1.10
C LYS A 17 -5.23 -19.36 0.09
N SER A 18 -3.91 -19.49 0.01
CA SER A 18 -3.10 -20.01 1.11
C SER A 18 -3.22 -19.14 2.36
N THR A 19 -3.18 -17.80 2.23
CA THR A 19 -3.36 -16.89 3.37
C THR A 19 -4.73 -17.06 4.04
N MET A 20 -5.82 -17.24 3.28
CA MET A 20 -7.16 -17.48 3.85
C MET A 20 -7.28 -18.86 4.51
N GLU A 21 -6.67 -19.90 3.93
CA GLU A 21 -6.64 -21.24 4.53
C GLU A 21 -5.90 -21.23 5.87
N LEU A 22 -4.74 -20.56 5.94
CA LEU A 22 -3.98 -20.38 7.17
C LEU A 22 -4.76 -19.59 8.23
N ALA A 23 -5.43 -18.51 7.83
CA ALA A 23 -6.31 -17.73 8.70
C ALA A 23 -7.43 -18.59 9.31
N SER A 24 -8.10 -19.40 8.46
CA SER A 24 -9.18 -20.28 8.87
C SER A 24 -8.71 -21.38 9.82
N ASN A 25 -7.53 -21.97 9.58
CA ASN A 25 -6.96 -23.00 10.45
C ASN A 25 -6.67 -22.48 11.86
N GLU A 26 -6.39 -21.19 11.99
CA GLU A 26 -6.18 -20.52 13.29
C GLU A 26 -7.45 -19.88 13.85
N ASN A 27 -8.62 -20.08 13.22
CA ASN A 27 -9.90 -19.45 13.57
C ASN A 27 -9.84 -17.91 13.65
N LYS A 28 -9.00 -17.27 12.82
CA LYS A 28 -8.86 -15.82 12.77
C LYS A 28 -9.66 -15.23 11.61
N LYS A 29 -10.33 -14.10 11.85
CA LYS A 29 -10.97 -13.36 10.76
C LYS A 29 -9.92 -12.57 9.96
N PRO A 30 -10.09 -12.40 8.64
CA PRO A 30 -9.19 -11.58 7.82
C PRO A 30 -8.88 -10.20 8.41
N PHE A 31 -9.90 -9.54 8.97
CA PHE A 31 -9.79 -8.21 9.57
C PHE A 31 -8.92 -8.16 10.83
N GLU A 32 -8.76 -9.28 11.54
CA GLU A 32 -8.01 -9.36 12.81
C GLU A 32 -6.53 -9.74 12.59
N ILE A 33 -6.14 -10.05 11.34
CA ILE A 33 -4.78 -10.48 11.02
C ILE A 33 -3.91 -9.24 10.82
N VAL A 34 -3.20 -8.89 11.89
CA VAL A 34 -2.24 -7.78 11.93
C VAL A 34 -0.93 -8.24 12.56
N SER A 35 0.21 -7.92 11.94
CA SER A 35 1.54 -8.15 12.49
C SER A 35 2.40 -6.91 12.28
N GLU A 36 2.89 -6.30 13.37
CA GLU A 36 3.66 -5.04 13.32
C GLU A 36 2.97 -3.94 12.49
N GLY A 37 1.63 -3.92 12.53
CA GLY A 37 0.78 -3.00 11.76
C GLY A 37 0.54 -3.40 10.31
N MET A 38 1.25 -4.40 9.77
CA MET A 38 0.95 -4.97 8.45
C MET A 38 -0.30 -5.85 8.56
N ASN A 39 -1.23 -5.70 7.63
CA ASN A 39 -2.47 -6.45 7.55
C ASN A 39 -2.67 -6.98 6.12
N ILE A 40 -3.77 -7.66 5.88
CA ILE A 40 -4.04 -8.28 4.56
C ILE A 40 -4.13 -7.24 3.44
N VAL A 41 -4.70 -6.06 3.70
CA VAL A 41 -4.81 -4.99 2.69
C VAL A 41 -3.42 -4.44 2.36
N THR A 42 -2.64 -4.07 3.37
CA THR A 42 -1.30 -3.51 3.15
C THR A 42 -0.33 -4.55 2.57
N ALA A 43 -0.41 -5.81 2.98
CA ALA A 43 0.36 -6.91 2.39
C ALA A 43 0.05 -7.09 0.89
N SER A 44 -1.20 -6.94 0.47
CA SER A 44 -1.56 -7.02 -0.96
C SER A 44 -0.92 -5.90 -1.79
N ILE A 45 -0.89 -4.68 -1.24
CA ILE A 45 -0.27 -3.51 -1.88
C ILE A 45 1.25 -3.69 -1.95
N LEU A 46 1.87 -4.31 -0.93
CA LEU A 46 3.31 -4.56 -0.87
C LEU A 46 3.77 -5.86 -1.54
N ALA A 47 2.86 -6.76 -1.93
CA ALA A 47 3.19 -8.09 -2.43
C ALA A 47 4.29 -8.11 -3.52
N ASP A 48 5.24 -9.03 -3.44
CA ASP A 48 6.33 -9.15 -4.42
C ASP A 48 5.87 -9.86 -5.70
N ILE A 49 5.01 -9.18 -6.46
CA ILE A 49 4.45 -9.65 -7.72
C ILE A 49 4.64 -8.62 -8.83
N PRO A 50 4.68 -9.03 -10.11
CA PRO A 50 4.79 -8.10 -11.22
C PRO A 50 3.68 -7.03 -11.21
N SER A 51 4.04 -5.79 -11.51
CA SER A 51 3.13 -4.64 -11.42
C SER A 51 1.84 -4.80 -12.24
N VAL A 52 1.87 -5.54 -13.35
CA VAL A 52 0.70 -5.84 -14.17
C VAL A 52 -0.40 -6.61 -13.44
N TYR A 53 -0.06 -7.34 -12.37
CA TYR A 53 -1.00 -8.11 -11.55
C TYR A 53 -1.39 -7.40 -10.24
N LYS A 54 -0.79 -6.24 -9.95
CA LYS A 54 -1.00 -5.55 -8.66
C LYS A 54 -2.44 -5.17 -8.41
N MET A 55 -3.06 -4.51 -9.38
CA MET A 55 -4.44 -4.04 -9.22
C MET A 55 -5.45 -5.18 -9.16
N ASP A 56 -5.21 -6.28 -9.88
CA ASP A 56 -6.05 -7.49 -9.76
C ASP A 56 -5.97 -8.09 -8.35
N LEU A 57 -4.76 -8.19 -7.78
CA LEU A 57 -4.56 -8.64 -6.41
C LEU A 57 -5.26 -7.70 -5.40
N ILE A 58 -5.03 -6.40 -5.51
CA ILE A 58 -5.59 -5.37 -4.62
C ILE A 58 -7.13 -5.42 -4.65
N ARG A 59 -7.74 -5.54 -5.83
CA ARG A 59 -9.21 -5.66 -5.98
C ARG A 59 -9.74 -6.95 -5.35
N LYS A 60 -9.10 -8.09 -5.61
CA LYS A 60 -9.51 -9.39 -5.05
C LYS A 60 -9.43 -9.40 -3.52
N VAL A 61 -8.35 -8.86 -2.96
CA VAL A 61 -8.21 -8.69 -1.52
C VAL A 61 -9.23 -7.70 -0.98
N GLY A 62 -9.43 -6.57 -1.67
CA GLY A 62 -10.40 -5.57 -1.28
C GLY A 62 -11.83 -6.08 -1.25
N ALA A 63 -12.20 -7.04 -2.11
CA ALA A 63 -13.51 -7.68 -2.10
C ALA A 63 -13.80 -8.51 -0.84
N LEU A 64 -12.78 -8.84 -0.04
CA LEU A 64 -12.93 -9.54 1.24
C LEU A 64 -13.46 -8.63 2.35
N PHE A 65 -13.45 -7.31 2.14
CA PHE A 65 -13.74 -6.31 3.17
C PHE A 65 -14.82 -5.34 2.71
N SER A 66 -15.68 -4.93 3.64
CA SER A 66 -16.55 -3.77 3.44
C SER A 66 -15.71 -2.52 3.18
N THR A 67 -16.32 -1.45 2.66
CA THR A 67 -15.65 -0.15 2.50
C THR A 67 -15.07 0.35 3.83
N GLN A 68 -15.81 0.21 4.93
CA GLN A 68 -15.39 0.68 6.24
C GLN A 68 -14.17 -0.11 6.74
N GLU A 69 -14.22 -1.44 6.70
CA GLU A 69 -13.10 -2.29 7.11
C GLU A 69 -11.87 -2.04 6.24
N TYR A 70 -12.05 -1.89 4.92
CA TYR A 70 -10.94 -1.61 4.01
C TYR A 70 -10.28 -0.27 4.34
N CYS A 71 -11.07 0.78 4.60
CA CYS A 71 -10.57 2.09 5.00
C CYS A 71 -9.81 2.02 6.33
N GLU A 72 -10.35 1.30 7.31
CA GLU A 72 -9.69 1.12 8.61
C GLU A 72 -8.34 0.42 8.46
N LEU A 73 -8.29 -0.69 7.73
CA LEU A 73 -7.05 -1.44 7.48
C LEU A 73 -6.03 -0.61 6.68
N LEU A 74 -6.48 0.19 5.70
CA LEU A 74 -5.59 1.04 4.90
C LEU A 74 -4.96 2.16 5.72
N ASN A 75 -5.66 2.67 6.74
CA ASN A 75 -5.18 3.71 7.64
C ASN A 75 -4.26 3.20 8.76
N GLN A 76 -4.13 1.88 8.93
CA GLN A 76 -3.20 1.32 9.90
C GLN A 76 -1.76 1.62 9.47
N LYS A 77 -0.99 2.17 10.41
CA LYS A 77 0.46 2.36 10.23
C LYS A 77 1.19 1.04 10.42
N MET A 78 2.23 0.83 9.63
CA MET A 78 3.13 -0.31 9.73
C MET A 78 4.45 0.12 10.37
N PHE A 79 4.98 -0.71 11.24
CA PHE A 79 6.28 -0.51 11.85
C PHE A 79 7.36 -1.08 10.92
N THR A 80 8.01 -0.21 10.15
CA THR A 80 8.97 -0.63 9.10
C THR A 80 10.00 0.46 8.81
N LEU A 81 10.90 0.20 7.88
CA LEU A 81 11.87 1.17 7.38
C LEU A 81 11.26 2.05 6.29
N LYS A 82 11.67 3.32 6.23
CA LYS A 82 11.45 4.10 5.00
C LYS A 82 12.23 3.47 3.84
N PRO A 83 11.69 3.55 2.62
CA PRO A 83 12.38 3.14 1.40
C PRO A 83 13.84 3.60 1.30
N GLU A 84 14.07 4.89 1.51
CA GLU A 84 15.42 5.49 1.45
C GLU A 84 16.38 4.93 2.50
N GLU A 85 15.88 4.65 3.70
CA GLU A 85 16.70 4.15 4.79
C GLU A 85 17.12 2.70 4.53
N ARG A 86 16.21 1.91 3.95
CA ARG A 86 16.51 0.55 3.49
C ARG A 86 17.65 0.55 2.45
N ASP A 87 17.61 1.46 1.50
CA ASP A 87 18.64 1.58 0.47
C ASP A 87 19.98 1.99 1.08
N LYS A 88 20.00 2.98 1.98
CA LYS A 88 21.24 3.40 2.69
C LYS A 88 21.87 2.27 3.49
N LEU A 89 21.07 1.51 4.25
CA LEU A 89 21.57 0.38 5.04
C LEU A 89 22.18 -0.70 4.14
N LYS A 90 21.53 -0.97 3.00
CA LYS A 90 22.04 -1.91 1.99
C LYS A 90 23.35 -1.43 1.37
N ASP A 91 23.46 -0.14 1.04
CA ASP A 91 24.69 0.47 0.50
C ASP A 91 25.84 0.47 1.51
N GLN A 92 25.52 0.52 2.81
CA GLN A 92 26.48 0.38 3.91
C GLN A 92 26.90 -1.08 4.18
N GLY A 93 26.33 -2.05 3.44
CA GLY A 93 26.60 -3.48 3.63
C GLY A 93 25.97 -4.06 4.91
N ILE A 94 25.02 -3.37 5.51
CA ILE A 94 24.27 -3.87 6.67
C ILE A 94 23.24 -4.87 6.17
N LEU A 95 23.30 -6.10 6.71
CA LEU A 95 22.33 -7.14 6.41
C LEU A 95 20.96 -6.72 6.95
N ILE A 96 19.97 -6.54 6.08
CA ILE A 96 18.60 -6.18 6.47
C ILE A 96 17.95 -7.37 7.20
N ASN A 97 17.95 -7.34 8.53
CA ASN A 97 17.27 -8.30 9.39
C ASN A 97 16.68 -7.58 10.61
N ARG A 98 15.78 -8.26 11.35
CA ARG A 98 15.04 -7.65 12.45
C ARG A 98 15.93 -6.96 13.49
N GLU A 99 17.06 -7.55 13.87
CA GLU A 99 17.94 -7.00 14.91
C GLU A 99 18.65 -5.72 14.48
N THR A 100 19.11 -5.67 13.24
CA THR A 100 19.86 -4.54 12.68
C THR A 100 18.96 -3.41 12.21
N THR A 101 17.73 -3.70 11.78
CA THR A 101 16.80 -2.70 11.25
C THR A 101 15.94 -2.06 12.33
N LEU A 102 15.71 -2.75 13.45
CA LEU A 102 14.85 -2.28 14.54
C LEU A 102 15.13 -0.83 14.98
N PRO A 103 16.39 -0.37 15.14
CA PRO A 103 16.68 1.00 15.56
C PRO A 103 16.23 2.08 14.55
N TYR A 104 16.03 1.70 13.30
CA TYR A 104 15.69 2.59 12.19
C TYR A 104 14.20 2.51 11.81
N CYS A 105 13.47 1.54 12.36
CA CYS A 105 12.05 1.36 12.09
C CYS A 105 11.21 2.46 12.76
N GLN A 106 10.18 2.92 12.06
CA GLN A 106 9.16 3.82 12.59
C GLN A 106 7.78 3.42 12.04
N TRP A 107 6.73 4.11 12.49
CA TRP A 107 5.36 3.86 12.05
C TRP A 107 5.02 4.69 10.81
N PHE A 108 4.83 4.02 9.69
CA PHE A 108 4.50 4.65 8.39
C PHE A 108 3.16 4.18 7.86
N ASN A 109 2.46 5.08 7.18
CA ASN A 109 1.30 4.70 6.37
C ASN A 109 1.77 3.93 5.11
N ILE A 110 0.93 3.05 4.57
CA ILE A 110 1.18 2.37 3.30
C ILE A 110 1.51 3.33 2.15
N PHE A 111 0.89 4.50 2.10
CA PHE A 111 1.13 5.53 1.08
C PHE A 111 2.55 6.09 1.13
N GLU A 112 3.15 6.14 2.32
CA GLU A 112 4.52 6.62 2.51
C GLU A 112 5.57 5.61 2.01
N ILE A 113 5.24 4.31 2.01
CA ILE A 113 6.23 3.26 1.77
C ILE A 113 6.03 2.50 0.46
N ALA A 114 4.83 2.42 -0.10
CA ALA A 114 4.54 1.62 -1.29
C ALA A 114 4.86 2.36 -2.59
N PHE A 115 4.47 3.64 -2.69
CA PHE A 115 4.51 4.41 -3.93
C PHE A 115 5.88 5.00 -4.33
N PRO A 116 6.93 4.97 -3.49
CA PRO A 116 8.30 5.07 -4.01
C PRO A 116 8.73 3.91 -4.93
N TRP A 117 8.10 2.73 -4.77
CA TRP A 117 8.50 1.49 -5.47
C TRP A 117 7.55 1.10 -6.59
N LEU A 118 6.25 1.27 -6.37
CA LEU A 118 5.22 0.94 -7.34
C LEU A 118 5.21 1.94 -8.50
N PRO A 119 4.88 1.52 -9.73
CA PRO A 119 4.76 2.45 -10.85
C PRO A 119 3.64 3.47 -10.65
N LEU A 120 3.82 4.68 -11.22
CA LEU A 120 2.83 5.76 -11.22
C LEU A 120 1.45 5.30 -11.72
N SER A 121 1.41 4.45 -12.75
CA SER A 121 0.15 3.90 -13.29
C SER A 121 -0.59 3.01 -12.29
N VAL A 122 0.13 2.29 -11.42
CA VAL A 122 -0.50 1.47 -10.37
C VAL A 122 -1.13 2.39 -9.32
N PHE A 123 -0.50 3.53 -9.00
CA PHE A 123 -1.12 4.52 -8.12
C PHE A 123 -2.35 5.16 -8.74
N GLU A 124 -2.30 5.53 -10.02
CA GLU A 124 -3.45 6.08 -10.76
C GLU A 124 -4.64 5.12 -10.72
N ASP A 125 -4.43 3.85 -11.09
CA ASP A 125 -5.48 2.82 -11.04
C ASP A 125 -5.96 2.57 -9.61
N PHE A 126 -5.07 2.67 -8.61
CA PHE A 126 -5.43 2.49 -7.21
C PHE A 126 -6.32 3.62 -6.71
N ALA A 127 -6.00 4.88 -7.04
CA ALA A 127 -6.84 6.02 -6.71
C ALA A 127 -8.23 5.93 -7.34
N VAL A 128 -8.31 5.51 -8.62
CA VAL A 128 -9.59 5.26 -9.30
C VAL A 128 -10.37 4.15 -8.60
N TYR A 129 -9.71 3.04 -8.24
CA TYR A 129 -10.34 1.95 -7.49
C TYR A 129 -10.91 2.43 -6.15
N LEU A 130 -10.13 3.21 -5.38
CA LEU A 130 -10.60 3.75 -4.11
C LEU A 130 -11.84 4.63 -4.31
N ARG A 131 -11.80 5.56 -5.26
CA ARG A 131 -12.89 6.51 -5.53
C ARG A 131 -14.14 5.82 -6.07
N ASP A 132 -13.99 5.02 -7.12
CA ASP A 132 -15.13 4.52 -7.90
C ASP A 132 -15.73 3.25 -7.29
N GLU A 133 -14.89 2.32 -6.83
CA GLU A 133 -15.32 1.03 -6.29
C GLU A 133 -15.49 1.08 -4.76
N LYS A 134 -14.57 1.71 -4.03
CA LYS A 134 -14.65 1.78 -2.55
C LYS A 134 -15.35 3.02 -2.03
N LYS A 135 -15.60 4.05 -2.85
CA LYS A 135 -16.14 5.36 -2.42
C LYS A 135 -15.27 6.01 -1.33
N LEU A 136 -13.96 5.83 -1.46
CA LEU A 136 -12.94 6.42 -0.59
C LEU A 136 -12.12 7.41 -1.42
N ILE A 137 -11.96 8.62 -0.91
CA ILE A 137 -11.18 9.68 -1.56
C ILE A 137 -9.95 9.93 -0.71
N LEU A 138 -8.80 10.07 -1.37
CA LEU A 138 -7.56 10.41 -0.69
C LEU A 138 -7.63 11.86 -0.22
N ASP A 139 -7.27 12.09 1.03
CA ASP A 139 -7.10 13.46 1.52
C ASP A 139 -5.89 14.13 0.86
N LYS A 140 -5.88 15.46 0.94
CA LYS A 140 -4.85 16.30 0.33
C LYS A 140 -3.44 15.98 0.86
N GLU A 141 -3.31 15.70 2.16
CA GLU A 141 -2.02 15.39 2.79
C GLU A 141 -1.45 14.08 2.22
N THR A 142 -2.28 13.05 2.08
CA THR A 142 -1.90 11.76 1.48
C THR A 142 -1.50 11.93 0.02
N ILE A 143 -2.24 12.74 -0.75
CA ILE A 143 -1.89 13.05 -2.14
C ILE A 143 -0.53 13.74 -2.24
N GLU A 144 -0.26 14.74 -1.40
CA GLU A 144 1.02 15.45 -1.36
C GLU A 144 2.17 14.51 -0.98
N ILE A 145 1.99 13.64 0.03
CA ILE A 145 2.96 12.63 0.42
C ILE A 145 3.33 11.70 -0.76
N VAL A 146 2.33 11.21 -1.49
CA VAL A 146 2.57 10.32 -2.62
C VAL A 146 3.27 11.06 -3.78
N ARG A 147 2.92 12.31 -4.04
CA ARG A 147 3.59 13.15 -5.05
C ARG A 147 5.06 13.35 -4.71
N ASP A 148 5.37 13.70 -3.45
CA ASP A 148 6.73 13.92 -2.98
C ASP A 148 7.57 12.63 -3.11
N ASN A 149 6.98 11.49 -2.72
CA ASN A 149 7.59 10.18 -2.86
C ASN A 149 7.97 9.83 -4.31
N PHE A 150 7.07 10.07 -5.27
CA PHE A 150 7.38 9.87 -6.68
C PHE A 150 8.46 10.82 -7.18
N SER A 151 8.44 12.07 -6.72
CA SER A 151 9.44 13.09 -7.08
C SER A 151 10.84 12.70 -6.60
N ILE A 152 10.95 12.22 -5.36
CA ILE A 152 12.21 11.75 -4.78
C ILE A 152 12.77 10.54 -5.52
N SER A 153 11.90 9.65 -6.02
CA SER A 153 12.32 8.46 -6.77
C SER A 153 13.10 8.80 -8.06
N LYS A 154 12.94 10.03 -8.60
CA LYS A 154 13.53 10.51 -9.87
C LYS A 154 13.22 9.64 -11.10
N ARG A 155 12.18 8.79 -11.03
CA ARG A 155 11.74 7.92 -12.14
C ARG A 155 10.82 8.62 -13.13
N TYR A 156 10.20 9.72 -12.73
CA TYR A 156 9.19 10.44 -13.49
C TYR A 156 9.57 11.91 -13.61
N SER A 157 9.22 12.52 -14.73
CA SER A 157 9.38 13.96 -14.92
C SER A 157 8.29 14.75 -14.19
N GLU A 158 8.58 16.00 -13.83
CA GLU A 158 7.59 16.89 -13.19
C GLU A 158 6.31 17.01 -14.05
N ARG A 159 6.45 17.01 -15.38
CA ARG A 159 5.30 17.06 -16.30
C ARG A 159 4.39 15.84 -16.17
N GLU A 160 4.96 14.64 -15.99
CA GLU A 160 4.19 13.41 -15.79
C GLU A 160 3.48 13.43 -14.44
N LEU A 161 4.16 13.89 -13.39
CA LEU A 161 3.58 14.01 -12.06
C LEU A 161 2.45 15.04 -12.04
N SER A 162 2.67 16.27 -12.52
CA SER A 162 1.63 17.29 -12.64
C SER A 162 0.42 16.80 -13.41
N ARG A 163 0.63 16.07 -14.52
CA ARG A 163 -0.49 15.53 -15.30
C ARG A 163 -1.41 14.62 -14.47
N LEU A 164 -0.86 13.78 -13.59
CA LEU A 164 -1.67 12.92 -12.74
C LEU A 164 -2.25 13.69 -11.54
N PHE A 165 -1.40 14.40 -10.82
CA PHE A 165 -1.76 15.02 -9.54
C PHE A 165 -2.66 16.25 -9.68
N ASP A 166 -2.60 16.94 -10.81
CA ASP A 166 -3.49 18.07 -11.12
C ASP A 166 -4.77 17.60 -11.85
N SER A 167 -4.91 16.29 -12.10
CA SER A 167 -6.09 15.74 -12.75
C SER A 167 -7.27 15.59 -11.79
N ASN A 168 -8.46 15.50 -12.38
CA ASN A 168 -9.69 15.23 -11.64
C ASN A 168 -9.80 13.78 -11.13
N ILE A 169 -8.81 12.92 -11.39
CA ILE A 169 -8.82 11.52 -10.92
C ILE A 169 -8.80 11.45 -9.39
N LEU A 170 -8.13 12.40 -8.74
CA LEU A 170 -7.96 12.45 -7.30
C LEU A 170 -9.02 13.29 -6.57
N LYS A 171 -9.91 13.96 -7.31
CA LYS A 171 -10.98 14.79 -6.74
C LYS A 171 -12.24 13.96 -6.46
N ASP A 172 -13.07 14.42 -5.52
CA ASP A 172 -14.45 13.93 -5.39
C ASP A 172 -15.20 14.24 -6.69
N PRO A 173 -15.91 13.27 -7.30
CA PRO A 173 -16.79 13.54 -8.43
C PRO A 173 -17.76 14.70 -8.19
N ALA A 174 -18.24 14.87 -6.95
CA ALA A 174 -19.13 15.97 -6.58
C ALA A 174 -18.46 17.35 -6.69
N ASP A 175 -17.16 17.46 -6.45
CA ASP A 175 -16.41 18.72 -6.50
C ASP A 175 -16.06 19.14 -7.94
N ILE A 176 -16.24 18.25 -8.92
CA ILE A 176 -15.94 18.52 -10.34
C ILE A 176 -17.13 19.19 -11.03
N ASP A 177 -18.35 18.79 -10.67
CA ASP A 177 -19.58 19.27 -11.32
C ASP A 177 -19.93 20.72 -10.94
N ASP A 178 -19.38 21.24 -9.82
CA ASP A 178 -19.56 22.63 -9.37
C ASP A 178 -18.59 23.63 -10.05
N GLU A 179 -17.59 23.17 -10.81
CA GLU A 179 -16.63 24.01 -11.55
C GLU A 179 -17.00 24.21 -13.04
N ALA A 180 -18.17 23.72 -13.51
CA ALA A 180 -18.60 23.71 -14.92
C ALA A 180 -19.68 24.75 -15.30
#